data_AF-A0A351Y4B6-F1
#
_entry.id   AF-A0A351Y4B6-F1
#
_cell.length_a   1.000
_cell.length_b   1.000
_cell.length_c   1.000
_cell.angle_alpha   90.00
_cell.angle_beta   90.00
_cell.angle_gamma   90.00
#
_symmetry.space_group_name_H-M   'P 1'
#
loop_
_entity.id
_entity.type
_entity.pdbx_description
1 polymer ?
#
loop_
_entity_poly.entity_id
_entity_poly.type
_entity_poly.pdbx_seq_one_letter_code
_entity_poly.pdbx_strand_id
1 'polypeptide(L)'
;MNSDGEPSTFDPCLPAGRLQSSTKIYNSGRIFPIYSELMGISPGWFAQKMRLLMDKVDAIFDEYLPSEFIDKFKLIGVQETIKEMHYPTSFEKQKEANLRIFFDRLLRIQLYALINRSTYQINKTNMEHEIIDRNIVKEIMATLPFELTNAQKKVIKHITENIHEPKPMLRLLQGDVGS
;
A
#
# COMPACT_ATOMS: atom_id res chain seq x y z
N MET A 1 55.44 -28.38 -11.47
CA MET A 1 54.94 -29.63 -10.86
C MET A 1 54.53 -29.28 -9.45
N ASN A 2 53.27 -28.90 -9.28
CA ASN A 2 52.20 -29.71 -8.66
C ASN A 2 52.11 -29.29 -7.18
N SER A 3 51.17 -28.41 -6.84
CA SER A 3 49.76 -28.70 -6.52
C SER A 3 49.64 -29.23 -5.10
N ASP A 4 48.88 -28.50 -4.26
CA ASP A 4 47.99 -28.95 -3.18
C ASP A 4 47.57 -27.64 -2.47
N GLY A 5 46.35 -27.12 -2.54
CA GLY A 5 45.06 -27.76 -2.75
C GLY A 5 44.32 -27.93 -1.43
N GLU A 6 44.14 -26.86 -0.63
CA GLU A 6 43.19 -26.87 0.50
C GLU A 6 41.95 -26.04 0.17
N PRO A 7 40.74 -26.60 0.37
CA PRO A 7 39.49 -25.96 -0.01
C PRO A 7 39.13 -24.87 1.00
N SER A 8 38.89 -23.65 0.51
CA SER A 8 38.28 -22.58 1.30
C SER A 8 36.89 -23.03 1.76
N THR A 9 36.77 -23.45 3.00
CA THR A 9 35.50 -23.76 3.65
C THR A 9 34.69 -22.47 3.76
N PHE A 10 33.62 -22.37 2.95
CA PHE A 10 32.61 -21.34 3.11
C PHE A 10 31.86 -21.68 4.41
N ASP A 11 32.08 -20.90 5.46
CA ASP A 11 31.37 -21.04 6.73
C ASP A 11 30.05 -20.24 6.65
N PRO A 12 28.87 -20.90 6.58
CA PRO A 12 27.60 -20.23 6.38
C PRO A 12 27.02 -19.59 7.65
N CYS A 13 27.74 -19.63 8.77
CA CYS A 13 27.27 -19.15 10.07
C CYS A 13 27.90 -17.83 10.54
N LEU A 14 28.51 -17.03 9.65
CA LEU A 14 29.01 -15.71 10.02
C LEU A 14 27.87 -14.66 10.00
N PRO A 15 27.56 -14.00 11.13
CA PRO A 15 26.52 -12.97 11.17
C PRO A 15 26.88 -11.79 10.26
N ALA A 16 25.88 -11.32 9.51
CA ALA A 16 25.95 -10.18 8.61
C ALA A 16 26.28 -8.88 9.37
N GLY A 17 27.57 -8.65 9.61
CA GLY A 17 28.01 -7.50 10.42
C GLY A 17 29.51 -7.27 10.48
N ARG A 18 30.33 -7.90 9.64
CA ARG A 18 31.75 -7.53 9.52
C ARG A 18 31.98 -6.62 8.32
N LEU A 19 32.08 -5.32 8.61
CA LEU A 19 32.79 -4.37 7.75
C LEU A 19 34.21 -4.90 7.52
N GLN A 20 34.45 -5.55 6.38
CA GLN A 20 35.81 -5.85 5.94
C GLN A 20 36.50 -4.54 5.55
N SER A 21 37.72 -4.37 6.07
CA SER A 21 38.46 -3.12 6.12
C SER A 21 39.04 -2.68 4.76
N SER A 22 39.21 -1.35 4.64
CA SER A 22 40.00 -0.61 3.64
C SER A 22 39.37 -0.19 2.30
N THR A 23 38.07 0.11 2.26
CA THR A 23 37.53 0.89 1.13
C THR A 23 37.67 2.39 1.42
N LYS A 24 38.39 3.13 0.57
CA LYS A 24 38.46 4.60 0.54
C LYS A 24 37.12 5.23 0.94
N ILE A 25 37.12 6.06 1.98
CA ILE A 25 35.92 6.74 2.47
C ILE A 25 35.56 7.87 1.49
N TYR A 26 34.67 7.60 0.54
CA TYR A 26 34.07 8.62 -0.34
C TYR A 26 32.91 9.39 0.37
N ASN A 27 32.81 9.29 1.70
CA ASN A 27 31.54 9.29 2.45
C ASN A 27 31.46 10.25 3.66
N SER A 28 32.14 11.40 3.65
CA SER A 28 31.90 12.39 4.72
C SER A 28 30.67 13.25 4.41
N GLY A 29 29.55 12.99 5.10
CA GLY A 29 28.44 13.94 5.24
C GLY A 29 27.19 13.77 4.36
N ARG A 30 26.97 12.60 3.74
CA ARG A 30 25.77 12.32 2.92
C ARG A 30 24.98 11.12 3.45
N ILE A 31 23.65 11.13 3.27
CA ILE A 31 22.78 10.00 3.55
C ILE A 31 22.98 8.95 2.45
N PHE A 32 23.20 7.69 2.83
CA PHE A 32 23.46 6.59 1.89
C PHE A 32 22.37 5.50 1.99
N PRO A 33 21.85 4.99 0.86
CA PRO A 33 20.86 3.92 0.89
C PRO A 33 21.49 2.59 1.31
N ILE A 34 20.78 1.87 2.18
CA ILE A 34 21.13 0.50 2.54
C ILE A 34 20.16 -0.42 1.80
N TYR A 35 20.70 -1.28 0.95
CA TYR A 35 19.93 -2.30 0.23
C TYR A 35 20.14 -3.67 0.88
N SER A 36 19.13 -4.52 0.79
CA SER A 36 19.25 -5.93 1.12
C SER A 36 20.17 -6.63 0.13
N GLU A 37 20.92 -7.62 0.61
CA GLU A 37 21.72 -8.47 -0.26
C GLU A 37 20.80 -9.38 -1.10
N LEU A 38 21.07 -9.44 -2.41
CA LEU A 38 20.24 -10.17 -3.37
C LEU A 38 21.09 -11.25 -4.03
N MET A 39 21.00 -12.49 -3.55
CA MET A 39 21.56 -13.69 -4.21
C MET A 39 22.96 -13.49 -4.82
N GLY A 40 23.94 -13.12 -3.99
CA GLY A 40 25.33 -12.90 -4.42
C GLY A 40 25.63 -11.49 -4.97
N ILE A 41 24.66 -10.59 -4.99
CA ILE A 41 24.86 -9.17 -5.31
C ILE A 41 25.09 -8.38 -4.02
N SER A 42 26.28 -7.82 -3.88
CA SER A 42 26.60 -7.00 -2.71
C SER A 42 25.79 -5.69 -2.70
N PRO A 43 25.31 -5.23 -1.52
CA PRO A 43 24.54 -3.99 -1.41
C PRO A 43 25.29 -2.75 -1.94
N GLY A 44 26.61 -2.69 -1.74
CA GLY A 44 27.44 -1.58 -2.21
C GLY A 44 27.54 -1.53 -3.74
N TRP A 45 27.69 -2.68 -4.39
CA TRP A 45 27.67 -2.77 -5.85
C TRP A 45 26.30 -2.34 -6.40
N PHE A 46 25.22 -2.82 -5.78
CA PHE A 46 23.86 -2.48 -6.21
C PHE A 46 23.59 -0.98 -6.07
N ALA A 47 23.96 -0.39 -4.94
CA ALA A 47 23.87 1.05 -4.74
C ALA A 47 24.65 1.82 -5.83
N GLN A 48 25.91 1.43 -6.10
CA GLN A 48 26.70 2.08 -7.15
C GLN A 48 25.99 2.03 -8.53
N LYS A 49 25.39 0.90 -8.88
CA LYS A 49 24.62 0.76 -10.12
C LYS A 49 23.35 1.62 -10.12
N MET A 50 22.60 1.64 -9.02
CA MET A 50 21.43 2.51 -8.88
C MET A 50 21.79 3.98 -9.05
N ARG A 51 22.91 4.42 -8.48
CA ARG A 51 23.38 5.81 -8.62
C ARG A 51 23.57 6.22 -10.08
N LEU A 52 24.14 5.34 -10.91
CA LEU A 52 24.34 5.59 -12.35
C LEU A 52 23.03 5.70 -13.14
N LEU A 53 21.95 5.12 -12.61
CA LEU A 53 20.63 5.16 -13.24
C LEU A 53 19.79 6.36 -12.81
N MET A 54 20.18 7.07 -11.74
CA MET A 54 19.41 8.22 -11.23
C MET A 54 19.27 9.35 -12.27
N ASP A 55 20.28 9.54 -13.13
CA ASP A 55 20.25 10.56 -14.19
C ASP A 55 19.25 10.21 -15.31
N LYS A 56 18.80 8.95 -15.38
CA LYS A 56 17.83 8.48 -16.38
C LYS A 56 16.40 8.52 -15.89
N VAL A 57 16.16 8.78 -14.60
CA VAL A 57 14.82 8.72 -13.99
C VAL A 57 13.85 9.66 -14.71
N ASP A 58 14.27 10.89 -15.02
CA ASP A 58 13.41 11.89 -15.65
C ASP A 58 12.98 11.50 -17.07
N ALA A 59 13.77 10.68 -17.76
CA ALA A 59 13.48 10.19 -19.09
C ALA A 59 12.62 8.91 -19.11
N ILE A 60 12.51 8.22 -17.97
CA ILE A 60 11.80 6.93 -17.87
C ILE A 60 10.42 7.11 -17.25
N PHE A 61 10.27 8.05 -16.30
CA PHE A 61 9.06 8.21 -15.53
C PHE A 61 8.41 9.56 -15.81
N ASP A 62 7.21 9.51 -16.38
CA ASP A 62 6.32 10.66 -16.48
C ASP A 62 5.42 10.76 -15.24
N GLU A 63 5.07 11.98 -14.86
CA GLU A 63 4.13 12.21 -13.76
C GLU A 63 2.73 11.71 -14.14
N TYR A 64 2.21 10.80 -13.32
CA TYR A 64 0.91 10.15 -13.54
C TYR A 64 -0.21 10.74 -12.70
N LEU A 65 0.10 11.51 -11.66
CA LEU A 65 -0.90 12.24 -10.89
C LEU A 65 -1.23 13.57 -11.59
N PRO A 66 -2.51 13.94 -11.69
CA PRO A 66 -2.88 15.29 -12.10
C PRO A 66 -2.23 16.34 -11.19
N SER A 67 -1.83 17.48 -11.77
CA SER A 67 -1.20 18.58 -11.01
C SER A 67 -2.04 19.03 -9.81
N GLU A 68 -3.36 19.07 -9.97
CA GLU A 68 -4.30 19.40 -8.90
C GLU A 68 -4.16 18.52 -7.66
N PHE A 69 -3.85 17.22 -7.84
CA PHE A 69 -3.65 16.30 -6.73
C PHE A 69 -2.32 16.56 -6.02
N ILE A 70 -1.28 16.81 -6.81
CA ILE A 70 0.06 17.12 -6.31
C ILE A 70 -0.02 18.39 -5.44
N ASP A 71 -0.67 19.44 -5.93
CA ASP A 71 -0.81 20.71 -5.23
C ASP A 71 -1.70 20.58 -3.99
N LYS A 72 -2.85 19.92 -4.11
CA LYS A 72 -3.81 19.76 -3.01
C LYS A 72 -3.24 18.98 -1.84
N PHE A 73 -2.48 17.92 -2.11
CA PHE A 73 -1.89 17.07 -1.09
C PHE A 73 -0.43 17.40 -0.76
N LYS A 74 0.11 18.47 -1.37
CA LYS A 74 1.51 18.93 -1.22
C LYS A 74 2.51 17.79 -1.43
N LEU A 75 2.31 17.04 -2.50
CA LEU A 75 3.17 15.91 -2.86
C LEU A 75 4.34 16.39 -3.70
N ILE A 76 5.48 15.72 -3.60
CA ILE A 76 6.55 15.86 -4.58
C ILE A 76 6.25 14.99 -5.81
N GLY A 77 6.84 15.32 -6.96
CA GLY A 77 6.66 14.58 -8.21
C GLY A 77 7.24 13.16 -8.16
N VAL A 78 6.80 12.27 -9.05
CA VAL A 78 7.26 10.88 -9.10
C VAL A 78 8.79 10.77 -9.30
N GLN A 79 9.34 11.60 -10.18
CA GLN A 79 10.77 11.60 -10.50
C GLN A 79 11.61 12.00 -9.28
N GLU A 80 11.21 13.06 -8.59
CA GLU A 80 11.85 13.52 -7.35
C GLU A 80 11.71 12.45 -6.26
N THR A 81 10.52 11.84 -6.14
CA THR A 81 10.27 10.76 -5.18
C THR A 81 11.24 9.61 -5.35
N ILE A 82 11.44 9.12 -6.58
CA ILE A 82 12.37 8.01 -6.85
C ILE A 82 13.80 8.41 -6.44
N LYS A 83 14.24 9.60 -6.85
CA LYS A 83 15.59 10.09 -6.54
C LYS A 83 15.80 10.25 -5.03
N GLU A 84 14.86 10.86 -4.32
CA GLU A 84 14.96 11.13 -2.88
C GLU A 84 14.74 9.87 -2.02
N MET A 85 14.02 8.86 -2.52
CA MET A 85 13.94 7.55 -1.85
C MET A 85 15.28 6.81 -1.87
N HIS A 86 16.02 6.89 -2.99
CA HIS A 86 17.28 6.17 -3.16
C HIS A 86 18.49 6.98 -2.67
N TYR A 87 18.54 8.28 -2.94
CA TYR A 87 19.65 9.17 -2.59
C TYR A 87 19.13 10.49 -2.04
N PRO A 88 18.58 10.48 -0.81
CA PRO A 88 17.98 11.67 -0.23
C PRO A 88 19.01 12.78 -0.03
N THR A 89 18.62 13.99 -0.43
CA THR A 89 19.40 15.22 -0.19
C THR A 89 19.29 15.67 1.27
N SER A 90 18.18 15.37 1.94
CA SER A 90 17.95 15.62 3.36
C SER A 90 16.93 14.63 3.95
N PHE A 91 16.89 14.52 5.27
CA PHE A 91 15.85 13.71 5.95
C PHE A 91 14.44 14.22 5.69
N GLU A 92 14.24 15.51 5.49
CA GLU A 92 12.91 16.06 5.17
C GLU A 92 12.47 15.64 3.76
N LYS A 93 13.37 15.71 2.77
CA LYS A 93 13.09 15.21 1.43
C LYS A 93 12.81 13.70 1.39
N GLN A 94 13.54 12.94 2.20
CA GLN A 94 13.24 11.51 2.37
C GLN A 94 11.82 11.28 2.93
N LYS A 95 11.37 12.09 3.90
CA LYS A 95 10.01 11.99 4.46
C LYS A 95 8.96 12.35 3.41
N GLU A 96 9.16 13.42 2.64
CA GLU A 96 8.26 13.80 1.53
C GLU A 96 8.12 12.67 0.52
N ALA A 97 9.22 12.03 0.15
CA ALA A 97 9.23 10.90 -0.77
C ALA A 97 8.50 9.67 -0.21
N ASN A 98 8.73 9.34 1.07
CA ASN A 98 8.00 8.27 1.74
C ASN A 98 6.49 8.55 1.80
N LEU A 99 6.10 9.81 2.05
CA LEU A 99 4.70 10.23 2.07
C LEU A 99 4.06 10.04 0.69
N ARG A 100 4.74 10.45 -0.39
CA ARG A 100 4.26 10.22 -1.76
C ARG A 100 4.08 8.73 -2.06
N ILE A 101 5.03 7.87 -1.70
CA ILE A 101 4.91 6.41 -1.88
C ILE A 101 3.73 5.83 -1.10
N PHE A 102 3.55 6.25 0.16
CA PHE A 102 2.42 5.78 0.97
C PHE A 102 1.09 6.23 0.38
N PHE A 103 1.00 7.49 -0.06
CA PHE A 103 -0.16 8.02 -0.75
C PHE A 103 -0.50 7.18 -1.99
N ASP A 104 0.48 6.89 -2.84
CA ASP A 104 0.27 6.11 -4.07
C ASP A 104 -0.20 4.68 -3.78
N ARG A 105 0.32 4.07 -2.71
CA ARG A 105 -0.14 2.75 -2.25
C ARG A 105 -1.59 2.80 -1.78
N LEU A 106 -1.96 3.79 -0.97
CA LEU A 106 -3.34 3.95 -0.51
C LEU A 106 -4.28 4.25 -1.68
N LEU A 107 -3.91 5.16 -2.57
CA LEU A 107 -4.69 5.50 -3.76
C LEU A 107 -4.96 4.25 -4.59
N ARG A 108 -3.92 3.45 -4.84
CA ARG A 108 -4.06 2.19 -5.58
C ARG A 108 -5.04 1.24 -4.92
N ILE A 109 -4.96 1.05 -3.60
CA ILE A 109 -5.91 0.19 -2.85
C ILE A 109 -7.34 0.73 -2.99
N GLN A 110 -7.53 2.03 -2.83
CA GLN A 110 -8.86 2.65 -2.94
C GLN A 110 -9.43 2.54 -4.36
N LEU A 111 -8.63 2.76 -5.39
CA LEU A 111 -9.04 2.60 -6.78
C LEU A 111 -9.45 1.15 -7.07
N TYR A 112 -8.66 0.16 -6.64
CA TYR A 112 -9.04 -1.25 -6.79
C TYR A 112 -10.34 -1.58 -6.06
N ALA A 113 -10.54 -1.08 -4.84
CA ALA A 113 -11.78 -1.29 -4.10
C ALA A 113 -12.99 -0.67 -4.81
N LEU A 114 -12.85 0.53 -5.37
CA LEU A 114 -13.90 1.21 -6.13
C LEU A 114 -14.22 0.49 -7.44
N ILE A 115 -13.20 0.05 -8.18
CA ILE A 115 -13.37 -0.72 -9.41
C ILE A 115 -14.10 -2.04 -9.09
N ASN A 116 -13.65 -2.79 -8.08
CA ASN A 116 -14.28 -4.05 -7.67
C ASN A 116 -15.73 -3.86 -7.21
N ARG A 117 -16.01 -2.78 -6.47
CA ARG A 117 -17.37 -2.44 -6.08
C ARG A 117 -18.24 -2.12 -7.29
N SER A 118 -17.72 -1.32 -8.23
CA SER A 118 -18.43 -0.95 -9.45
C SER A 118 -18.74 -2.18 -10.32
N THR A 119 -17.74 -3.04 -10.56
CA THR A 119 -17.93 -4.28 -11.34
C THR A 119 -18.93 -5.23 -10.69
N TYR A 120 -18.87 -5.40 -9.37
CA TYR A 120 -19.85 -6.18 -8.62
C TYR A 120 -21.28 -5.62 -8.77
N GLN A 121 -21.43 -4.30 -8.76
CA GLN A 121 -22.72 -3.63 -8.89
C GLN A 121 -23.28 -3.59 -10.33
N ILE A 122 -22.41 -3.64 -11.34
CA ILE A 122 -22.78 -3.67 -12.78
C ILE A 122 -23.35 -5.02 -13.19
N ASN A 123 -22.87 -6.12 -12.58
CA ASN A 123 -23.38 -7.47 -12.81
C ASN A 123 -24.79 -7.60 -12.22
N LYS A 124 -25.78 -7.08 -12.93
CA LYS A 124 -27.20 -7.18 -12.60
C LYS A 124 -27.56 -8.65 -12.46
N THR A 125 -27.85 -9.09 -11.24
CA THR A 125 -28.82 -10.17 -11.09
C THR A 125 -30.14 -9.62 -11.61
N ASN A 126 -30.73 -10.27 -12.61
CA ASN A 126 -32.11 -10.07 -13.07
C ASN A 126 -33.09 -10.49 -11.96
N MET A 127 -32.89 -10.05 -10.73
CA MET A 127 -33.87 -10.20 -9.68
C MET A 127 -34.88 -9.10 -9.91
N GLU A 128 -36.05 -9.50 -10.39
CA GLU A 128 -37.27 -8.72 -10.21
C GLU A 128 -37.30 -8.31 -8.75
N HIS A 129 -37.19 -7.00 -8.48
CA HIS A 129 -37.27 -6.49 -7.13
C HIS A 129 -38.73 -6.68 -6.69
N GLU A 130 -39.04 -7.83 -6.10
CA GLU A 130 -40.23 -7.93 -5.26
C GLU A 130 -40.11 -6.83 -4.21
N ILE A 131 -41.11 -5.96 -4.16
CA ILE A 131 -41.18 -4.89 -3.18
C ILE A 131 -41.37 -5.58 -1.83
N ILE A 132 -40.27 -5.81 -1.12
CA ILE A 132 -40.30 -6.37 0.23
C ILE A 132 -41.12 -5.42 1.11
N ASP A 133 -42.18 -5.93 1.73
CA ASP A 133 -42.99 -5.12 2.64
C ASP A 133 -42.13 -4.66 3.83
N ARG A 134 -41.96 -3.33 3.93
CA ARG A 134 -41.19 -2.68 5.00
C ARG A 134 -41.85 -2.87 6.38
N ASN A 135 -43.11 -3.28 6.43
CA ASN A 135 -43.81 -3.54 7.68
C ASN A 135 -43.31 -4.80 8.40
N ILE A 136 -42.80 -5.80 7.66
CA ILE A 136 -42.25 -7.05 8.23
C ILE A 136 -41.13 -6.74 9.23
N VAL A 137 -40.26 -5.78 8.91
CA VAL A 137 -39.17 -5.38 9.81
C VAL A 137 -39.70 -4.79 11.12
N LYS A 138 -40.78 -4.01 11.07
CA LYS A 138 -41.41 -3.43 12.27
C LYS A 138 -42.08 -4.49 13.12
N GLU A 139 -42.75 -5.46 12.49
CA GLU A 139 -43.38 -6.58 13.19
C GLU A 139 -42.34 -7.42 13.92
N ILE A 140 -41.23 -7.78 13.27
CA ILE A 140 -40.13 -8.52 13.90
C ILE A 140 -39.56 -7.73 15.07
N MET A 141 -39.31 -6.42 14.90
CA MET A 141 -38.81 -5.57 15.98
C MET A 141 -39.74 -5.54 17.19
N ALA A 142 -41.06 -5.63 16.99
CA ALA A 142 -42.05 -5.64 18.07
C ALA A 142 -42.07 -6.97 18.86
N THR A 143 -41.51 -8.06 18.32
CA THR A 143 -41.46 -9.36 19.01
C THR A 143 -40.25 -9.52 19.93
N LEU A 144 -39.26 -8.63 19.83
CA LEU A 144 -38.03 -8.72 20.60
C LEU A 144 -38.27 -8.37 22.09
N PRO A 145 -37.75 -9.18 23.05
CA PRO A 145 -37.95 -8.95 24.48
C PRO A 145 -37.04 -7.84 25.04
N PHE A 146 -36.48 -6.97 24.19
CA PHE A 146 -35.57 -5.89 24.54
C PHE A 146 -35.67 -4.75 23.53
N GLU A 147 -35.28 -3.54 23.95
CA GLU A 147 -35.20 -2.42 23.03
C GLU A 147 -33.88 -2.40 22.26
N LEU A 148 -33.99 -2.25 20.94
CA LEU A 148 -32.82 -2.07 20.09
C LEU A 148 -32.13 -0.74 20.38
N THR A 149 -30.80 -0.78 20.39
CA THR A 149 -29.97 0.42 20.53
C THR A 149 -30.14 1.34 19.32
N ASN A 150 -29.80 2.61 19.48
CA ASN A 150 -29.82 3.57 18.37
C ASN A 150 -28.89 3.16 17.22
N ALA A 151 -27.78 2.47 17.52
CA ALA A 151 -26.86 1.95 16.51
C ALA A 151 -27.50 0.81 15.70
N GLN A 152 -28.10 -0.17 16.38
CA GLN A 152 -28.81 -1.29 15.74
C GLN A 152 -29.97 -0.79 14.86
N LYS A 153 -30.78 0.17 15.35
CA LYS A 153 -31.87 0.78 14.57
C LYS A 153 -31.37 1.45 13.28
N LYS A 154 -30.24 2.18 13.35
CA LYS A 154 -29.61 2.79 12.17
C LYS A 154 -29.15 1.74 11.17
N VAL A 155 -28.47 0.70 11.63
CA VAL A 155 -27.99 -0.40 10.79
C VAL A 155 -29.14 -1.08 10.06
N ILE A 156 -30.21 -1.46 10.78
CA ILE A 156 -31.39 -2.09 10.18
C ILE A 156 -31.96 -1.19 9.08
N LYS A 157 -32.16 0.10 9.38
CA LYS A 157 -32.65 1.08 8.39
C LYS A 157 -31.77 1.11 7.14
N HIS A 158 -30.45 1.19 7.29
CA HIS A 158 -29.50 1.25 6.17
C HIS A 158 -29.49 -0.03 5.33
N ILE A 159 -29.59 -1.20 5.97
CA ILE A 159 -29.69 -2.51 5.30
C ILE A 159 -30.99 -2.60 4.53
N THR A 160 -32.12 -2.27 5.17
CA THR A 160 -33.44 -2.27 4.51
C THR A 160 -33.43 -1.34 3.30
N GLU A 161 -32.91 -0.11 3.42
CA GLU A 161 -32.80 0.81 2.30
C GLU A 161 -31.94 0.25 1.16
N ASN A 162 -30.80 -0.37 1.47
CA ASN A 162 -29.88 -0.90 0.47
C ASN A 162 -30.39 -2.16 -0.24
N ILE A 163 -31.18 -3.01 0.42
CA ILE A 163 -31.84 -4.15 -0.21
C ILE A 163 -32.87 -3.68 -1.26
N HIS A 164 -33.48 -2.51 -1.07
CA HIS A 164 -34.44 -1.94 -2.03
C HIS A 164 -33.76 -1.20 -3.19
N GLU A 165 -32.45 -0.97 -3.15
CA GLU A 165 -31.74 -0.33 -4.26
C GLU A 165 -31.55 -1.33 -5.42
N PRO A 166 -31.61 -0.89 -6.69
CA PRO A 166 -31.52 -1.76 -7.87
C PRO A 166 -30.11 -2.33 -8.14
N LYS A 167 -29.24 -2.31 -7.14
CA LYS A 167 -27.84 -2.75 -7.21
C LYS A 167 -27.53 -3.67 -6.03
N PRO A 168 -26.71 -4.71 -6.22
CA PRO A 168 -26.25 -5.56 -5.14
C PRO A 168 -25.68 -4.77 -3.95
N MET A 169 -26.16 -5.08 -2.74
CA MET A 169 -25.64 -4.50 -1.50
C MET A 169 -24.27 -5.11 -1.17
N LEU A 170 -23.26 -4.26 -1.01
CA LEU A 170 -21.92 -4.65 -0.54
C LEU A 170 -21.61 -3.91 0.77
N ARG A 171 -21.95 -4.55 1.89
CA ARG A 171 -21.75 -4.00 3.24
C ARG A 171 -21.16 -5.06 4.17
N LEU A 172 -20.32 -4.59 5.08
CA LEU A 172 -19.86 -5.37 6.23
C LEU A 172 -20.65 -4.89 7.46
N LEU A 173 -21.38 -5.80 8.09
CA LEU A 173 -21.97 -5.57 9.40
C LEU A 173 -20.93 -5.93 10.46
N GLN A 174 -20.51 -4.95 11.25
CA GLN A 174 -19.50 -5.13 12.29
C GLN A 174 -20.03 -4.62 13.63
N GLY A 175 -19.88 -5.43 14.66
CA GLY A 175 -20.17 -5.12 16.05
C GLY A 175 -19.37 -6.04 16.96
N ASP A 176 -19.17 -5.63 18.22
CA ASP A 176 -18.57 -6.48 19.25
C ASP A 176 -19.54 -7.59 19.67
N VAL A 177 -19.02 -8.65 20.29
CA VAL A 177 -19.86 -9.76 20.78
C VAL A 177 -20.85 -9.24 21.82
N GLY A 178 -22.14 -9.45 21.58
CA GLY A 178 -23.23 -8.97 22.44
C GLY A 178 -23.75 -7.56 22.11
N SER A 179 -23.34 -6.97 20.98
CA SER A 179 -23.85 -5.69 20.45
C SER A 179 -24.88 -5.81 19.34
#